data_AF-A0A9D2PLJ5-F1
#
_entry.id   AF-A0A9D2PLJ5-F1
#
_cell.length_a   1.000
_cell.length_b   1.000
_cell.length_c   1.000
_cell.angle_alpha   90.00
_cell.angle_beta   90.00
_cell.angle_gamma   90.00
#
_symmetry.space_group_name_H-M   'P 1'
#
loop_
_entity.id
_entity.type
_entity.pdbx_description
1 polymer ?
#
loop_
_entity_poly.entity_id
_entity_poly.type
_entity_poly.pdbx_seq_one_letter_code
_entity_poly.pdbx_strand_id
1 'polypeptide(L)'
;MERPTIPVYQYFQACYNPQLEKEIEKCKKKCHQYNQLCPTDREAQQEILRDLIGNLGKEVVVTPPFWCDYGWNITLGDYFYSNHNLIITDGAQVTFGSHVFVAPNCCFTTAEHALDPEQRKAGIEVAKPIAVGNNVWIGAGATILAGVTIGDNSVIGAGSVVNKDIPAGVIAAGVPCKVIREITEEDKEKYPMYDGGNLSQVHNR
;
A
#
# COMPACT_ATOMS: atom_id res chain seq x y z
N MET A 1 26.88 7.37 3.02
CA MET A 1 26.38 8.43 2.12
C MET A 1 24.99 8.80 2.60
N GLU A 2 24.69 10.08 2.61
CA GLU A 2 23.36 10.61 2.92
C GLU A 2 22.37 10.18 1.81
N ARG A 3 21.11 9.90 2.18
CA ARG A 3 20.07 9.54 1.20
C ARG A 3 19.70 10.79 0.39
N PRO A 4 19.39 10.66 -0.92
CA PRO A 4 18.97 11.80 -1.72
C PRO A 4 17.65 12.37 -1.19
N THR A 5 17.51 13.70 -1.24
CA THR A 5 16.25 14.38 -0.89
C THR A 5 15.30 14.34 -2.09
N ILE A 6 14.08 13.86 -1.87
CA ILE A 6 12.99 13.92 -2.86
C ILE A 6 12.03 15.02 -2.44
N PRO A 7 11.85 16.09 -3.26
CA PRO A 7 10.98 17.19 -2.89
C PRO A 7 9.50 16.77 -3.11
N VAL A 8 8.71 16.87 -2.04
CA VAL A 8 7.29 16.53 -2.05
C VAL A 8 6.48 17.72 -2.57
N TYR A 9 5.42 17.45 -3.34
CA TYR A 9 4.54 18.47 -3.95
C TYR A 9 5.26 19.47 -4.88
N GLN A 10 6.44 19.11 -5.39
CA GLN A 10 7.23 19.94 -6.30
C GLN A 10 7.69 19.08 -7.48
N TYR A 11 7.90 19.74 -8.62
CA TYR A 11 8.53 19.10 -9.76
C TYR A 11 10.01 18.84 -9.49
N PHE A 12 10.46 17.64 -9.83
CA PHE A 12 11.87 17.29 -9.84
C PHE A 12 12.15 16.29 -10.95
N GLN A 13 13.41 16.21 -11.36
CA GLN A 13 13.85 15.19 -12.30
C GLN A 13 14.04 13.87 -11.53
N ALA A 14 13.04 13.00 -11.63
CA ALA A 14 13.03 11.69 -10.98
C ALA A 14 13.65 10.62 -11.88
N CYS A 15 13.18 10.54 -13.12
CA CYS A 15 13.74 9.67 -14.15
C CYS A 15 15.08 10.23 -14.64
N TYR A 16 16.00 9.35 -15.02
CA TYR A 16 17.33 9.70 -15.53
C TYR A 16 18.21 10.44 -14.49
N ASN A 17 17.84 10.37 -13.22
CA ASN A 17 18.59 10.95 -12.12
C ASN A 17 19.53 9.88 -11.52
N PRO A 18 20.86 9.97 -11.72
CA PRO A 18 21.78 8.91 -11.32
C PRO A 18 21.81 8.66 -9.81
N GLN A 19 21.50 9.67 -8.99
CA GLN A 19 21.47 9.51 -7.54
C GLN A 19 20.26 8.69 -7.10
N LEU A 20 19.09 8.96 -7.69
CA LEU A 20 17.86 8.23 -7.41
C LEU A 20 17.89 6.82 -7.98
N GLU A 21 18.34 6.66 -9.24
CA GLU A 21 18.48 5.36 -9.89
C GLU A 21 19.40 4.41 -9.12
N LYS A 22 20.48 4.93 -8.53
CA LYS A 22 21.39 4.14 -7.69
C LYS A 22 20.71 3.61 -6.43
N GLU A 23 19.83 4.40 -5.80
CA GLU A 23 19.06 3.92 -4.64
C GLU A 23 17.96 2.93 -5.06
N ILE A 24 17.28 3.19 -6.18
CA ILE A 24 16.29 2.28 -6.74
C ILE A 24 16.91 0.93 -7.10
N GLU A 25 18.11 0.92 -7.68
CA GLU A 25 18.82 -0.32 -8.02
C GLU A 25 19.11 -1.16 -6.75
N LYS A 26 19.54 -0.52 -5.67
CA LYS A 26 19.77 -1.21 -4.38
C LYS A 26 18.47 -1.80 -3.83
N CYS A 27 17.38 -1.02 -3.85
CA CYS A 27 16.07 -1.47 -3.41
C CYS A 27 15.56 -2.66 -4.24
N LYS A 28 15.65 -2.57 -5.57
CA LYS A 28 15.24 -3.65 -6.48
C LYS A 28 16.03 -4.93 -6.28
N LYS A 29 17.33 -4.85 -5.96
CA LYS A 29 18.14 -6.03 -5.59
C LYS A 29 17.59 -6.72 -4.33
N LYS A 30 17.25 -5.95 -3.29
CA LYS A 30 16.64 -6.50 -2.06
C LYS A 30 15.25 -7.07 -2.31
N CYS A 31 14.41 -6.37 -3.07
CA CYS A 31 13.08 -6.88 -3.47
C CYS A 31 13.22 -8.19 -4.25
N HIS A 32 14.16 -8.28 -5.19
CA HIS A 32 14.43 -9.51 -5.91
C HIS A 32 14.82 -10.66 -4.97
N GLN A 33 15.75 -10.43 -4.05
CA GLN A 33 16.16 -11.42 -3.04
C GLN A 33 14.96 -11.87 -2.19
N TYR A 34 14.18 -10.92 -1.66
CA TYR A 34 12.96 -11.19 -0.90
C TYR A 34 11.99 -12.11 -1.66
N ASN A 35 11.79 -11.81 -2.95
CA ASN A 35 10.87 -12.54 -3.81
C ASN A 35 11.33 -13.96 -4.18
N GLN A 36 12.59 -14.32 -3.90
CA GLN A 36 13.12 -15.67 -4.10
C GLN A 36 13.16 -16.51 -2.82
N LEU A 37 12.84 -15.92 -1.66
CA LEU A 37 12.85 -16.66 -0.39
C LEU A 37 11.78 -17.77 -0.38
N CYS A 38 12.06 -18.82 0.40
CA CYS A 38 11.06 -19.84 0.68
C CYS A 38 9.80 -19.19 1.30
N PRO A 39 8.59 -19.46 0.79
CA PRO A 39 7.37 -18.83 1.30
C PRO A 39 7.11 -19.05 2.80
N THR A 40 7.65 -20.14 3.37
CA THR A 40 7.50 -20.50 4.78
C THR A 40 8.65 -20.02 5.67
N ASP A 41 9.72 -19.46 5.11
CA ASP A 41 10.86 -18.95 5.87
C ASP A 41 10.58 -17.53 6.37
N ARG A 42 9.85 -17.45 7.49
CA ARG A 42 9.45 -16.17 8.10
C ARG A 42 10.64 -15.40 8.65
N GLU A 43 11.66 -16.07 9.15
CA GLU A 43 12.82 -15.41 9.75
C GLU A 43 13.62 -14.65 8.68
N ALA A 44 13.97 -15.32 7.57
CA ALA A 44 14.67 -14.68 6.47
C ALA A 44 13.83 -13.56 5.81
N GLN A 45 12.51 -13.75 5.71
CA GLN A 45 11.61 -12.69 5.23
C GLN A 45 11.68 -11.44 6.13
N GLN A 46 11.61 -11.62 7.45
CA GLN A 46 11.68 -10.50 8.40
C GLN A 46 13.03 -9.80 8.40
N GLU A 47 14.13 -10.52 8.23
CA GLU A 47 15.47 -9.92 8.13
C GLU A 47 15.56 -8.95 6.96
N ILE A 48 15.16 -9.38 5.76
CA ILE A 48 15.18 -8.51 4.56
C ILE A 48 14.21 -7.33 4.72
N LEU A 49 13.01 -7.55 5.25
CA LEU A 49 12.05 -6.47 5.45
C LEU A 49 12.57 -5.39 6.41
N ARG A 50 13.26 -5.77 7.50
CA ARG A 50 13.85 -4.78 8.45
C ARG A 50 14.96 -3.95 7.83
N ASP A 51 15.71 -4.52 6.89
CA ASP A 51 16.79 -3.82 6.17
C ASP A 51 16.27 -3.00 4.97
N LEU A 52 15.08 -3.34 4.45
CA LEU A 52 14.45 -2.67 3.30
C LEU A 52 13.50 -1.54 3.71
N ILE A 53 12.63 -1.77 4.69
CA ILE A 53 11.51 -0.89 5.05
C ILE A 53 11.96 0.15 6.08
N GLY A 54 11.51 1.40 5.91
CA GLY A 54 11.90 2.52 6.77
C GLY A 54 11.47 2.33 8.23
N ASN A 55 10.25 1.85 8.46
CA ASN A 55 9.75 1.46 9.76
C ASN A 55 8.84 0.23 9.66
N LEU A 56 9.12 -0.79 10.48
CA LEU A 56 8.44 -2.09 10.47
C LEU A 56 7.90 -2.38 11.88
N GLY A 57 6.58 -2.43 12.01
CA GLY A 57 5.89 -2.80 13.24
C GLY A 57 6.02 -4.28 13.61
N LYS A 58 5.24 -4.69 14.61
CA LYS A 58 5.14 -6.08 15.08
C LYS A 58 4.27 -6.91 14.15
N GLU A 59 4.54 -8.21 14.05
CA GLU A 59 3.69 -9.18 13.33
C GLU A 59 3.33 -8.74 11.90
N VAL A 60 4.30 -8.13 11.19
CA VAL A 60 4.12 -7.69 9.81
C VAL A 60 4.31 -8.85 8.84
N VAL A 61 3.37 -9.04 7.92
CA VAL A 61 3.46 -10.03 6.85
C VAL A 61 3.33 -9.36 5.50
N VAL A 62 4.35 -9.53 4.65
CA VAL A 62 4.32 -9.09 3.25
C VAL A 62 4.46 -10.31 2.35
N THR A 63 3.38 -10.77 1.75
CA THR A 63 3.43 -12.00 0.96
C THR A 63 4.10 -11.74 -0.40
N PRO A 64 5.20 -12.44 -0.74
CA PRO A 64 5.86 -12.25 -2.03
C PRO A 64 4.95 -12.60 -3.23
N PRO A 65 5.11 -11.97 -4.41
CA PRO A 65 6.12 -10.96 -4.69
C PRO A 65 5.75 -9.58 -4.12
N PHE A 66 6.78 -8.81 -3.75
CA PHE A 66 6.70 -7.43 -3.29
C PHE A 66 7.71 -6.58 -4.04
N TRP A 67 7.28 -5.37 -4.41
CA TRP A 67 8.14 -4.38 -5.08
C TRP A 67 7.92 -2.98 -4.52
N CYS A 68 9.02 -2.27 -4.30
CA CYS A 68 9.05 -0.84 -4.01
C CYS A 68 10.23 -0.15 -4.71
N ASP A 69 10.22 1.19 -4.71
CA ASP A 69 11.27 1.98 -5.37
C ASP A 69 12.45 2.23 -4.43
N TYR A 70 12.18 2.54 -3.16
CA TYR A 70 13.20 2.92 -2.19
C TYR A 70 13.15 2.07 -0.91
N GLY A 71 11.96 1.64 -0.49
CA GLY A 71 11.68 0.89 0.74
C GLY A 71 11.72 1.76 2.00
N TRP A 72 12.71 2.64 2.11
CA TRP A 72 12.91 3.47 3.30
C TRP A 72 11.89 4.60 3.50
N ASN A 73 11.04 4.87 2.51
CA ASN A 73 9.90 5.79 2.65
C ASN A 73 8.62 5.08 3.15
N ILE A 74 8.67 3.77 3.32
CA ILE A 74 7.53 2.97 3.76
C ILE A 74 7.53 2.82 5.27
N THR A 75 6.38 3.05 5.88
CA THR A 75 6.10 2.77 7.29
C THR A 75 4.94 1.79 7.39
N LEU A 76 5.18 0.63 8.01
CA LEU A 76 4.17 -0.39 8.25
C LEU A 76 3.91 -0.48 9.76
N GLY A 77 2.67 -0.24 10.19
CA GLY A 77 2.26 -0.39 11.58
C GLY A 77 2.20 -1.84 12.06
N ASP A 78 1.78 -2.03 13.32
CA ASP A 78 1.67 -3.35 13.93
C ASP A 78 0.55 -4.16 13.27
N TYR A 79 0.75 -5.47 13.10
CA TYR A 79 -0.22 -6.39 12.49
C TYR A 79 -0.64 -6.00 11.06
N PHE A 80 0.30 -5.45 10.28
CA PHE A 80 0.11 -5.24 8.85
C PHE A 80 0.16 -6.57 8.10
N TYR A 81 -0.83 -6.82 7.25
CA TYR A 81 -0.84 -7.96 6.35
C TYR A 81 -1.02 -7.48 4.91
N SER A 82 -0.15 -7.92 4.02
CA SER A 82 -0.41 -7.89 2.58
C SER A 82 -0.34 -9.26 1.96
N ASN A 83 -1.29 -9.49 1.07
CA ASN A 83 -1.33 -10.66 0.21
C ASN A 83 -0.42 -10.44 -1.02
N HIS A 84 -0.35 -11.45 -1.88
CA HIS A 84 0.57 -11.50 -3.03
C HIS A 84 0.52 -10.26 -3.93
N ASN A 85 1.68 -9.90 -4.48
CA ASN A 85 1.83 -8.89 -5.52
C ASN A 85 1.46 -7.47 -5.06
N LEU A 86 2.00 -7.08 -3.90
CA LEU A 86 1.95 -5.69 -3.44
C LEU A 86 3.01 -4.86 -4.17
N ILE A 87 2.60 -3.70 -4.70
CA ILE A 87 3.49 -2.72 -5.32
C ILE A 87 3.33 -1.38 -4.59
N ILE A 88 4.44 -0.78 -4.16
CA ILE A 88 4.46 0.54 -3.53
C ILE A 88 5.53 1.41 -4.20
N THR A 89 5.15 2.39 -5.03
CA THR A 89 6.11 3.34 -5.61
C THR A 89 6.32 4.50 -4.63
N ASP A 90 7.28 4.35 -3.73
CA ASP A 90 7.52 5.17 -2.54
C ASP A 90 8.51 6.32 -2.77
N GLY A 91 8.34 7.10 -3.85
CA GLY A 91 9.07 8.35 -4.05
C GLY A 91 8.81 9.40 -2.97
N ALA A 92 7.61 9.40 -2.38
CA ALA A 92 7.31 10.06 -1.11
C ALA A 92 6.89 9.04 -0.05
N GLN A 93 6.69 9.51 1.18
CA GLN A 93 6.29 8.67 2.31
C GLN A 93 4.99 7.91 2.01
N VAL A 94 4.97 6.61 2.33
CA VAL A 94 3.76 5.77 2.34
C VAL A 94 3.62 5.17 3.72
N THR A 95 2.62 5.63 4.45
CA THR A 95 2.39 5.22 5.84
C THR A 95 1.14 4.35 5.94
N PHE A 96 1.26 3.23 6.63
CA PHE A 96 0.15 2.37 7.02
C PHE A 96 0.08 2.31 8.54
N GLY A 97 -1.12 2.51 9.09
CA GLY A 97 -1.41 2.30 10.50
C GLY A 97 -1.34 0.82 10.90
N SER A 98 -1.86 0.51 12.09
CA SER A 98 -1.90 -0.85 12.61
C SER A 98 -3.16 -1.60 12.14
N HIS A 99 -3.10 -2.92 12.12
CA HIS A 99 -4.17 -3.83 11.70
C HIS A 99 -4.71 -3.56 10.28
N VAL A 100 -3.81 -3.19 9.37
CA VAL A 100 -4.16 -2.97 7.97
C VAL A 100 -4.06 -4.27 7.19
N PHE A 101 -5.09 -4.56 6.40
CA PHE A 101 -5.15 -5.71 5.51
C PHE A 101 -5.18 -5.25 4.06
N VAL A 102 -4.20 -5.69 3.27
CA VAL A 102 -4.10 -5.42 1.85
C VAL A 102 -4.27 -6.74 1.08
N ALA A 103 -5.32 -6.81 0.28
CA ALA A 103 -5.60 -7.97 -0.56
C ALA A 103 -4.62 -8.04 -1.76
N PRO A 104 -4.65 -9.12 -2.58
CA PRO A 104 -3.67 -9.28 -3.65
C PRO A 104 -3.72 -8.19 -4.72
N ASN A 105 -2.60 -8.01 -5.41
CA ASN A 105 -2.48 -7.14 -6.60
C ASN A 105 -2.80 -5.66 -6.34
N CYS A 106 -2.60 -5.16 -5.12
CA CYS A 106 -2.80 -3.75 -4.81
C CYS A 106 -1.57 -2.91 -5.19
N CYS A 107 -1.83 -1.68 -5.64
CA CYS A 107 -0.80 -0.70 -5.99
C CYS A 107 -0.99 0.60 -5.20
N PHE A 108 0.09 1.10 -4.61
CA PHE A 108 0.14 2.39 -3.94
C PHE A 108 1.17 3.24 -4.67
N THR A 109 0.74 4.34 -5.28
CA THR A 109 1.64 5.16 -6.08
C THR A 109 1.70 6.60 -5.59
N THR A 110 2.87 7.02 -5.11
CA THR A 110 3.12 8.42 -4.72
C THR A 110 3.51 9.30 -5.90
N ALA A 111 3.80 8.72 -7.07
CA ALA A 111 4.35 9.43 -8.21
C ALA A 111 3.26 9.88 -9.18
N GLU A 112 3.40 11.09 -9.69
CA GLU A 112 2.71 11.60 -10.87
C GLU A 112 3.75 12.14 -11.84
N HIS A 113 3.57 11.91 -13.14
CA HIS A 113 4.40 12.56 -14.16
C HIS A 113 3.85 13.92 -14.54
N ALA A 114 4.74 14.82 -14.99
CA ALA A 114 4.32 16.06 -15.62
C ALA A 114 3.32 15.79 -16.75
N LEU A 115 2.24 16.58 -16.79
CA LEU A 115 1.23 16.49 -17.85
C LEU A 115 1.78 17.00 -19.18
N ASP A 116 2.61 18.04 -19.13
CA ASP A 116 3.33 18.57 -20.29
C ASP A 116 4.27 17.50 -20.88
N PRO A 117 4.16 17.19 -22.19
CA PRO A 117 4.98 16.14 -22.81
C PRO A 117 6.49 16.42 -22.79
N GLU A 118 6.92 17.68 -22.89
CA GLU A 118 8.36 18.00 -22.89
C GLU A 118 8.95 17.86 -21.49
N GLN A 119 8.23 18.31 -20.46
CA GLN A 119 8.59 18.05 -19.07
C GLN A 119 8.62 16.55 -18.76
N ARG A 120 7.65 15.78 -19.25
CA ARG A 120 7.61 14.32 -19.04
C ARG A 120 8.77 13.61 -19.75
N LYS A 121 9.13 14.02 -20.98
CA LYS A 121 10.34 13.51 -21.68
C LYS A 121 11.62 13.81 -20.91
N ALA A 122 11.67 14.95 -20.22
CA ALA A 122 12.78 15.31 -19.35
C ALA A 122 12.82 14.51 -18.04
N GLY A 123 11.86 13.60 -17.81
CA GLY A 123 11.83 12.73 -16.63
C GLY A 123 11.26 13.41 -15.38
N ILE A 124 10.45 14.46 -15.57
CA ILE A 124 9.88 15.24 -14.47
C ILE A 124 8.69 14.52 -13.83
N GLU A 125 8.72 14.42 -12.51
CA GLU A 125 7.68 13.86 -11.66
C GLU A 125 7.34 14.81 -10.49
N VAL A 126 6.22 14.52 -9.83
CA VAL A 126 5.84 15.02 -8.50
C VAL A 126 5.61 13.80 -7.62
N ALA A 127 6.14 13.84 -6.40
CA ALA A 127 5.85 12.84 -5.38
C ALA A 127 4.88 13.43 -4.33
N LYS A 128 3.83 12.70 -3.97
CA LYS A 128 2.85 13.08 -2.95
C LYS A 128 2.61 11.90 -1.99
N PRO A 129 2.73 12.10 -0.67
CA PRO A 129 2.65 11.02 0.30
C PRO A 129 1.27 10.36 0.30
N ILE A 130 1.22 9.09 0.70
CA ILE A 130 -0.01 8.35 0.96
C ILE A 130 -0.07 8.02 2.45
N ALA A 131 -1.24 8.17 3.05
CA ALA A 131 -1.49 7.79 4.43
C ALA A 131 -2.69 6.83 4.51
N VAL A 132 -2.49 5.67 5.10
CA VAL A 132 -3.54 4.69 5.40
C VAL A 132 -3.67 4.60 6.91
N GLY A 133 -4.88 4.84 7.42
CA GLY A 133 -5.22 4.76 8.83
C GLY A 133 -5.17 3.35 9.42
N ASN A 134 -5.62 3.23 10.66
CA ASN A 134 -5.70 1.96 11.38
C ASN A 134 -6.93 1.15 10.96
N ASN A 135 -6.86 -0.18 11.09
CA ASN A 135 -7.98 -1.10 10.85
C ASN A 135 -8.59 -0.99 9.44
N VAL A 136 -7.78 -0.60 8.45
CA VAL A 136 -8.24 -0.44 7.06
C VAL A 136 -8.13 -1.77 6.32
N TRP A 137 -9.15 -2.11 5.53
CA TRP A 137 -9.09 -3.21 4.57
C TRP A 137 -9.13 -2.71 3.13
N ILE A 138 -8.15 -3.12 2.33
CA ILE A 138 -8.01 -2.74 0.92
C ILE A 138 -8.23 -3.98 0.06
N GLY A 139 -9.31 -3.96 -0.72
CA GLY A 139 -9.74 -5.07 -1.58
C GLY A 139 -8.83 -5.30 -2.79
N ALA A 140 -8.90 -6.50 -3.34
CA ALA A 140 -7.94 -6.97 -4.35
C ALA A 140 -7.92 -6.07 -5.59
N GLY A 141 -6.73 -5.82 -6.15
CA GLY A 141 -6.58 -5.00 -7.35
C GLY A 141 -6.86 -3.51 -7.18
N ALA A 142 -7.01 -3.01 -5.94
CA ALA A 142 -7.20 -1.58 -5.70
C ALA A 142 -5.90 -0.80 -5.99
N THR A 143 -6.05 0.41 -6.53
CA THR A 143 -4.96 1.36 -6.78
C THR A 143 -5.19 2.63 -5.98
N ILE A 144 -4.23 3.00 -5.14
CA ILE A 144 -4.25 4.21 -4.31
C ILE A 144 -3.31 5.24 -4.94
N LEU A 145 -3.86 6.39 -5.35
CA LEU A 145 -3.12 7.42 -6.07
C LEU A 145 -2.42 8.41 -5.14
N ALA A 146 -1.50 9.17 -5.73
CA ALA A 146 -0.62 10.10 -5.06
C ALA A 146 -1.39 11.13 -4.23
N GLY A 147 -0.99 11.33 -2.97
CA GLY A 147 -1.58 12.34 -2.08
C GLY A 147 -2.82 11.89 -1.31
N VAL A 148 -3.28 10.64 -1.48
CA VAL A 148 -4.50 10.14 -0.84
C VAL A 148 -4.27 9.78 0.64
N THR A 149 -5.22 10.19 1.47
CA THR A 149 -5.40 9.71 2.84
C THR A 149 -6.65 8.82 2.95
N ILE A 150 -6.50 7.63 3.54
CA ILE A 150 -7.60 6.73 3.88
C ILE A 150 -7.78 6.73 5.40
N GLY A 151 -8.94 7.18 5.88
CA GLY A 151 -9.26 7.23 7.29
C GLY A 151 -9.45 5.86 7.94
N ASP A 152 -9.25 5.83 9.26
CA ASP A 152 -9.36 4.63 10.09
C ASP A 152 -10.67 3.85 9.88
N ASN A 153 -10.62 2.53 10.09
CA ASN A 153 -11.76 1.61 10.02
C ASN A 153 -12.48 1.57 8.66
N SER A 154 -11.84 2.04 7.58
CA SER A 154 -12.47 2.08 6.25
C SER A 154 -12.23 0.81 5.46
N VAL A 155 -13.14 0.52 4.53
CA VAL A 155 -13.03 -0.57 3.57
C VAL A 155 -12.98 0.00 2.15
N ILE A 156 -11.94 -0.37 1.40
CA ILE A 156 -11.84 -0.09 -0.03
C ILE A 156 -12.22 -1.36 -0.80
N GLY A 157 -13.24 -1.27 -1.65
CA GLY A 157 -13.68 -2.38 -2.49
C GLY A 157 -12.62 -2.80 -3.52
N ALA A 158 -12.67 -4.05 -3.95
CA ALA A 158 -11.78 -4.59 -4.98
C ALA A 158 -11.87 -3.78 -6.29
N GLY A 159 -10.74 -3.66 -6.99
CA GLY A 159 -10.63 -2.96 -8.29
C GLY A 159 -10.81 -1.45 -8.23
N SER A 160 -10.83 -0.85 -7.04
CA SER A 160 -11.08 0.59 -6.89
C SER A 160 -9.87 1.43 -7.30
N VAL A 161 -10.13 2.60 -7.91
CA VAL A 161 -9.10 3.63 -8.16
C VAL A 161 -9.37 4.79 -7.22
N VAL A 162 -8.62 4.84 -6.13
CA VAL A 162 -8.77 5.85 -5.07
C VAL A 162 -7.96 7.08 -5.44
N ASN A 163 -8.67 8.11 -5.91
CA ASN A 163 -8.09 9.36 -6.40
C ASN A 163 -8.40 10.59 -5.52
N LYS A 164 -9.05 10.36 -4.37
CA LYS A 164 -9.39 11.36 -3.36
C LYS A 164 -9.37 10.71 -1.98
N ASP A 165 -9.23 11.53 -0.96
CA ASP A 165 -9.27 11.08 0.43
C ASP A 165 -10.58 10.34 0.74
N ILE A 166 -10.46 9.31 1.59
CA ILE A 166 -11.56 8.50 2.08
C ILE A 166 -11.77 8.80 3.57
N PRO A 167 -12.97 9.23 3.99
CA PRO A 167 -13.28 9.43 5.40
C PRO A 167 -13.15 8.14 6.21
N ALA A 168 -12.99 8.24 7.53
CA ALA A 168 -12.98 7.08 8.42
C ALA A 168 -14.35 6.39 8.50
N GLY A 169 -14.36 5.07 8.74
CA GLY A 169 -15.56 4.30 9.04
C GLY A 169 -16.52 4.09 7.87
N VAL A 170 -16.02 4.13 6.63
CA VAL A 170 -16.86 3.98 5.42
C VAL A 170 -16.47 2.79 4.57
N ILE A 171 -17.43 2.32 3.78
CA ILE A 171 -17.18 1.45 2.63
C ILE A 171 -17.13 2.34 1.39
N ALA A 172 -16.03 2.30 0.67
CA ALA A 172 -15.85 3.04 -0.59
C ALA A 172 -15.40 2.07 -1.71
N ALA A 173 -15.90 2.25 -2.92
CA ALA A 173 -15.42 1.50 -4.07
C ALA A 173 -15.63 2.22 -5.41
N GLY A 174 -15.03 1.67 -6.47
CA GLY A 174 -15.31 2.03 -7.86
C GLY A 174 -14.18 2.75 -8.59
N VAL A 175 -14.46 3.15 -9.83
CA VAL A 175 -13.53 3.87 -10.71
C VAL A 175 -14.25 5.10 -11.30
N PRO A 176 -14.01 6.32 -10.78
CA PRO A 176 -13.23 6.61 -9.57
C PRO A 176 -13.90 6.09 -8.30
N CYS A 177 -13.11 5.84 -7.26
CA CYS A 177 -13.59 5.36 -5.96
C CYS A 177 -14.49 6.42 -5.32
N LYS A 178 -15.63 6.00 -4.79
CA LYS A 178 -16.59 6.85 -4.08
C LYS A 178 -17.05 6.15 -2.81
N VAL A 179 -17.34 6.95 -1.79
CA VAL A 179 -18.04 6.46 -0.59
C VAL A 179 -19.39 5.90 -1.01
N ILE A 180 -19.67 4.66 -0.62
CA ILE A 180 -20.94 3.96 -0.86
C ILE A 180 -21.87 4.18 0.34
N ARG A 181 -21.37 3.88 1.54
CA ARG A 181 -22.07 4.07 2.81
C ARG A 181 -21.11 3.99 4.00
N GLU A 182 -21.60 4.36 5.18
CA GLU A 182 -20.93 4.13 6.46
C GLU A 182 -20.96 2.64 6.85
N ILE A 183 -19.98 2.23 7.65
CA ILE A 183 -19.98 0.94 8.35
C ILE A 183 -20.84 1.09 9.60
N THR A 184 -21.71 0.12 9.85
CA THR A 184 -22.69 0.16 10.94
C THR A 184 -22.65 -1.14 11.74
N GLU A 185 -23.40 -1.19 12.84
CA GLU A 185 -23.52 -2.41 13.65
C GLU A 185 -24.09 -3.60 12.86
N GLU A 186 -24.93 -3.36 11.84
CA GLU A 186 -25.45 -4.40 10.95
C GLU A 186 -24.35 -5.16 10.21
N ASP A 187 -23.19 -4.54 9.98
CA ASP A 187 -22.05 -5.18 9.31
C ASP A 187 -21.44 -6.32 10.13
N LYS A 188 -21.63 -6.33 11.46
CA LYS A 188 -21.18 -7.42 12.33
C LYS A 188 -21.96 -8.72 12.09
N GLU A 189 -23.19 -8.59 11.61
CA GLU A 189 -24.12 -9.70 11.36
C GLU A 189 -24.22 -10.06 9.88
N LYS A 190 -23.39 -9.44 9.03
CA LYS A 190 -23.40 -9.67 7.57
C LYS A 190 -23.22 -11.15 7.20
N TYR A 191 -22.42 -11.88 7.96
CA TYR A 191 -22.22 -13.32 7.82
C TYR A 191 -22.29 -13.99 9.18
N PRO A 192 -22.86 -15.21 9.28
CA PRO A 192 -22.89 -15.95 10.53
C PRO A 192 -21.47 -16.33 10.96
N MET A 193 -21.21 -16.29 12.27
CA MET A 193 -19.97 -16.81 12.83
C MET A 193 -19.93 -18.33 12.70
N TYR A 194 -18.82 -18.88 12.21
CA TYR A 194 -18.61 -20.33 12.19
C TYR A 194 -18.34 -20.84 13.61
N ASP A 195 -19.26 -21.63 14.17
CA ASP A 195 -19.24 -22.12 15.55
C ASP A 195 -18.68 -23.54 15.72
N GLY A 196 -17.99 -24.05 14.69
CA GLY A 196 -17.43 -25.42 14.70
C GLY A 196 -18.31 -26.48 14.04
N GLY A 197 -19.40 -26.10 13.36
CA GLY A 197 -20.13 -26.98 12.44
C GLY A 197 -21.64 -27.07 12.66
N ASN A 198 -22.21 -26.32 13.60
CA ASN A 198 -23.67 -26.17 13.68
C ASN A 198 -24.08 -25.01 12.78
N LEU A 199 -24.59 -25.33 11.59
CA LEU A 199 -25.21 -24.34 10.70
C LEU A 199 -26.50 -23.81 11.35
N SER A 200 -26.38 -22.93 12.34
CA SER A 200 -27.49 -22.13 12.82
C SER A 200 -27.90 -21.15 11.71
N GLN A 201 -28.97 -21.55 11.02
CA GLN A 201 -29.79 -20.82 10.05
C GLN A 201 -29.11 -19.65 9.35
N VAL A 202 -28.52 -19.96 8.19
CA VAL A 202 -28.16 -18.99 7.16
C VAL A 202 -29.42 -18.21 6.77
N HIS A 203 -29.58 -16.98 7.29
CA HIS A 203 -30.52 -16.04 6.71
C HIS A 203 -29.90 -15.50 5.43
N ASN A 204 -30.24 -16.14 4.31
CA ASN A 204 -29.92 -15.65 2.97
C ASN A 204 -30.52 -14.25 2.79
N ARG A 205 -29.67 -13.27 2.50
CA ARG A 205 -30.03 -12.07 1.74
C ARG A 205 -28.91 -11.73 0.76
#